data_AF-A0A9W8WN60-F1
#
_entry.id   AF-A0A9W8WN60-F1
#
_cell.length_a   1.000
_cell.length_b   1.000
_cell.length_c   1.000
_cell.angle_alpha   90.00
_cell.angle_beta   90.00
_cell.angle_gamma   90.00
#
_symmetry.space_group_name_H-M   'P 1'
#
loop_
_entity.id
_entity.type
_entity.pdbx_description
1 polymer ?
#
loop_
_entity_poly.entity_id
_entity_poly.type
_entity_poly.pdbx_seq_one_letter_code
_entity_poly.pdbx_strand_id
1 'polypeptide(L)'
;MRYLALPFIAAMLTSPIAAFDICRALHCYEPTDAPSAWVTLKAVDLKDRNYQPAIRVDLTESDQVCDPSKVEVFMQPLAIDKNGRGEGSLMLDPETWAKSSWEFSCAAPKDSSKEHKLSFTIHAINGEEIEKMTFVTRFRQTLPIIFTSVESDSLAKRPEFSRGTLHYVPEGGYRLEAYEEL
;
A
#
# COMPACT_ATOMS: atom_id res chain seq x y z
N MET A 1 25.55 67.66 18.16
CA MET A 1 25.74 66.37 18.88
C MET A 1 24.48 65.55 18.64
N ARG A 2 24.56 64.45 17.87
CA ARG A 2 24.55 63.04 18.34
C ARG A 2 23.17 62.63 18.88
N TYR A 3 22.45 61.57 18.49
CA TYR A 3 22.64 60.42 17.59
C TYR A 3 21.22 59.89 17.24
N LEU A 4 21.11 59.21 16.10
CA LEU A 4 20.02 58.28 15.73
C LEU A 4 19.83 57.16 16.77
N ALA A 5 18.60 56.67 16.96
CA ALA A 5 18.28 55.23 16.95
C ALA A 5 16.79 54.98 17.27
N LEU A 6 16.06 54.43 16.30
CA LEU A 6 14.85 53.62 16.52
C LEU A 6 15.25 52.29 17.18
N PRO A 7 14.44 51.73 18.08
CA PRO A 7 14.48 50.29 18.30
C PRO A 7 13.18 49.61 17.88
N PHE A 8 13.35 48.72 16.90
CA PHE A 8 12.88 47.34 16.90
C PHE A 8 11.41 47.07 17.22
N ILE A 9 10.65 46.87 16.15
CA ILE A 9 9.48 45.98 16.13
C ILE A 9 9.98 44.59 16.53
N ALA A 10 9.67 44.17 17.76
CA ALA A 10 9.88 42.81 18.21
C ALA A 10 8.94 41.90 17.42
N ALA A 11 9.54 40.99 16.66
CA ALA A 11 8.87 39.99 15.86
C ALA A 11 7.92 39.15 16.74
N MET A 12 6.69 39.00 16.27
CA MET A 12 5.72 38.07 16.84
C MET A 12 6.31 36.66 16.82
N LEU A 13 6.32 36.02 17.99
CA LEU A 13 6.55 34.59 18.15
C LEU A 13 5.43 33.84 17.41
N THR A 14 5.64 33.53 16.13
CA THR A 14 4.81 32.53 15.46
C THR A 14 5.20 31.18 16.03
N SER A 15 4.37 30.71 16.95
CA SER A 15 4.43 29.37 17.51
C SER A 15 4.53 28.34 16.38
N PRO A 16 5.38 27.29 16.51
CA PRO A 16 5.49 26.23 15.50
C PRO A 16 4.19 25.42 15.30
N ILE A 17 3.21 25.62 16.18
CA ILE A 17 1.90 24.94 16.15
C ILE A 17 1.08 25.36 14.92
N ALA A 18 1.29 26.56 14.37
CA ALA A 18 0.57 27.00 13.16
C ALA A 18 1.08 26.32 11.88
N ALA A 19 2.33 25.82 11.85
CA ALA A 19 2.89 25.23 10.63
C ALA A 19 2.21 23.91 10.24
N PHE A 20 1.79 23.10 11.22
CA PHE A 20 1.06 21.86 10.95
C PHE A 20 -0.35 22.09 10.41
N ASP A 21 -1.04 23.12 10.92
CA ASP A 21 -2.44 23.41 10.54
C ASP A 21 -2.53 24.09 9.16
N ILE A 22 -1.51 24.88 8.81
CA ILE A 22 -1.42 25.56 7.51
C ILE A 22 -1.24 24.56 6.35
N CYS A 23 -0.46 23.48 6.54
CA CYS A 23 -0.29 22.47 5.49
C CYS A 23 -1.59 21.74 5.13
N ARG A 24 -2.48 21.52 6.11
CA ARG A 24 -3.82 20.93 5.88
C ARG A 24 -4.76 21.90 5.18
N ALA A 25 -4.68 23.19 5.51
CA ALA A 25 -5.51 24.24 4.92
C ALA A 25 -5.08 24.66 3.50
N LEU A 26 -3.79 24.57 3.17
CA LEU A 26 -3.24 25.05 1.89
C LEU A 26 -3.10 23.98 0.80
N HIS A 27 -3.50 22.72 1.03
CA HIS A 27 -3.27 21.64 0.05
C HIS A 27 -1.80 21.61 -0.43
N CYS A 28 -0.85 21.78 0.48
CA CYS A 28 0.58 21.71 0.16
C CYS A 28 1.03 20.29 -0.25
N TYR A 29 0.13 19.31 -0.16
CA TYR A 29 0.27 18.03 -0.83
C TYR A 29 -0.19 18.25 -2.28
N GLU A 30 0.77 18.33 -3.21
CA GLU A 30 0.49 17.96 -4.59
C GLU A 30 -0.29 16.63 -4.55
N PRO A 31 -1.24 16.35 -5.45
CA PRO A 31 -1.90 15.05 -5.51
C PRO A 31 -0.83 14.00 -5.83
N THR A 32 -0.21 13.53 -4.77
CA THR A 32 0.87 12.59 -4.79
C THR A 32 0.15 11.28 -5.03
N ASP A 33 0.30 10.68 -6.22
CA ASP A 33 -0.38 9.43 -6.59
C ASP A 33 -0.44 8.44 -5.41
N ALA A 34 -1.63 7.88 -5.14
CA ALA A 34 -1.81 6.89 -4.07
C ALA A 34 -0.65 5.88 -4.02
N PRO A 35 -0.10 5.55 -2.83
CA PRO A 35 0.95 4.55 -2.73
C PRO A 35 0.49 3.24 -3.40
N SER A 36 1.32 2.71 -4.29
CA SER A 36 1.01 1.52 -5.08
C SER A 36 2.15 0.51 -5.01
N ALA A 37 1.79 -0.77 -5.00
CA ALA A 37 2.73 -1.88 -5.07
C ALA A 37 2.45 -2.75 -6.30
N TRP A 38 3.50 -3.11 -7.04
CA TRP A 38 3.46 -4.05 -8.15
C TRP A 38 4.03 -5.39 -7.72
N VAL A 39 3.19 -6.43 -7.77
CA VAL A 39 3.51 -7.81 -7.41
C VAL A 39 3.58 -8.63 -8.67
N THR A 40 4.78 -8.99 -9.12
CA THR A 40 4.96 -9.86 -10.29
C THR A 40 5.14 -11.30 -9.84
N LEU A 41 4.22 -12.16 -10.28
CA LEU A 41 4.20 -13.57 -9.93
C LEU A 41 4.97 -14.43 -10.94
N LYS A 42 5.22 -15.68 -10.58
CA LYS A 42 5.80 -16.71 -11.45
C LYS A 42 4.92 -16.88 -12.67
N ALA A 43 5.57 -17.14 -13.79
CA ALA A 43 4.87 -17.37 -15.02
C ALA A 43 4.10 -18.71 -14.96
N VAL A 44 2.94 -18.74 -15.58
CA VAL A 44 2.06 -19.90 -15.67
C VAL A 44 1.88 -20.28 -17.13
N ASP A 45 1.91 -21.58 -17.39
CA ASP A 45 1.64 -22.12 -18.71
C ASP A 45 0.12 -22.17 -18.94
N LEU A 46 -0.34 -21.38 -19.91
CA LEU A 46 -1.74 -21.30 -20.31
C LEU A 46 -1.83 -21.69 -21.78
N LYS A 47 -2.21 -22.94 -22.09
CA LYS A 47 -2.44 -23.48 -23.45
C LYS A 47 -1.56 -22.81 -24.53
N ASP A 48 -0.26 -23.05 -24.46
CA ASP A 48 0.76 -22.57 -25.42
C ASP A 48 1.19 -21.11 -25.25
N ARG A 49 0.88 -20.47 -24.11
CA ARG A 49 1.41 -19.16 -23.74
C ARG A 49 1.92 -19.18 -22.31
N ASN A 50 3.17 -18.75 -22.14
CA ASN A 50 3.72 -18.50 -20.82
C ASN A 50 3.29 -17.10 -20.38
N TYR A 51 2.30 -17.01 -19.49
CA TYR A 51 1.76 -15.75 -19.00
C TYR A 51 2.35 -15.40 -17.65
N GLN A 52 2.76 -14.15 -17.45
CA GLN A 52 3.32 -13.68 -16.18
C GLN A 52 2.42 -12.62 -15.54
N PRO A 53 1.64 -12.96 -14.50
CA PRO A 53 0.76 -12.00 -13.84
C PRO A 53 1.56 -10.88 -13.14
N ALA A 54 1.19 -9.63 -13.40
CA ALA A 54 1.71 -8.46 -12.71
C ALA A 54 0.56 -7.69 -12.07
N ILE A 55 0.49 -7.72 -10.73
CA ILE A 55 -0.66 -7.24 -9.95
C ILE A 55 -0.36 -5.91 -9.31
N ARG A 56 -1.21 -4.91 -9.58
CA ARG A 56 -1.14 -3.60 -8.93
C ARG A 56 -2.08 -3.56 -7.73
N VAL A 57 -1.55 -3.18 -6.58
CA VAL A 57 -2.33 -2.87 -5.37
C VAL A 57 -2.19 -1.39 -5.09
N ASP A 58 -3.31 -0.68 -4.95
CA ASP A 58 -3.36 0.75 -4.68
C ASP A 58 -3.97 1.01 -3.30
N LEU A 59 -3.32 1.88 -2.51
CA LEU A 59 -3.80 2.27 -1.19
C LEU A 59 -4.45 3.64 -1.25
N THR A 60 -5.71 3.71 -0.86
CA THR A 60 -6.38 4.98 -0.60
C THR A 60 -6.27 5.34 0.88
N GLU A 61 -6.17 6.64 1.18
CA GLU A 61 -6.26 7.13 2.55
C GLU A 61 -7.58 6.73 3.19
N SER A 62 -7.52 6.36 4.45
CA SER A 62 -8.66 6.14 5.31
C SER A 62 -8.52 6.95 6.60
N ASP A 63 -9.60 7.62 6.99
CA ASP A 63 -9.75 8.21 8.33
C ASP A 63 -10.03 7.13 9.39
N GLN A 64 -10.38 5.92 8.95
CA GLN A 64 -10.66 4.78 9.79
C GLN A 64 -9.56 3.73 9.69
N VAL A 65 -9.02 3.40 10.87
CA VAL A 65 -8.12 2.25 11.00
C VAL A 65 -8.93 0.98 10.75
N CYS A 66 -8.48 0.16 9.80
CA CYS A 66 -9.10 -1.11 9.43
C CYS A 66 -10.41 -1.01 8.65
N ASP A 67 -10.48 -0.03 7.75
CA ASP A 67 -11.54 0.08 6.75
C ASP A 67 -11.21 -0.74 5.48
N PRO A 68 -11.89 -1.88 5.23
CA PRO A 68 -11.68 -2.67 4.01
C PRO A 68 -12.12 -1.94 2.74
N SER A 69 -12.94 -0.89 2.83
CA SER A 69 -13.54 -0.21 1.66
C SER A 69 -12.55 0.66 0.87
N LYS A 70 -11.30 0.77 1.32
CA LYS A 70 -10.29 1.69 0.78
C LYS A 70 -9.13 1.01 0.06
N VAL A 71 -9.26 -0.29 -0.24
CA VAL A 71 -8.22 -1.07 -0.92
C VAL A 71 -8.70 -1.41 -2.33
N GLU A 72 -7.87 -1.06 -3.31
CA GLU A 72 -8.11 -1.38 -4.71
C GLU A 72 -7.02 -2.32 -5.23
N VAL A 73 -7.43 -3.28 -6.04
CA VAL A 73 -6.52 -4.14 -6.79
C VAL A 73 -6.84 -3.94 -8.27
N PHE A 74 -5.83 -3.60 -9.07
CA PHE A 74 -6.00 -3.17 -10.46
C PHE A 74 -6.99 -2.01 -10.64
N MET A 75 -6.97 -1.03 -9.73
CA MET A 75 -7.92 0.10 -9.74
C MET A 75 -9.39 -0.34 -9.65
N GLN A 76 -9.65 -1.57 -9.16
CA GLN A 76 -10.99 -2.09 -8.92
C GLN A 76 -11.18 -2.24 -7.40
N PRO A 77 -12.26 -1.67 -6.84
CA PRO A 77 -12.59 -1.88 -5.44
C PRO A 77 -12.95 -3.34 -5.21
N LEU A 78 -12.40 -3.92 -4.14
CA LEU A 78 -12.69 -5.31 -3.77
C LEU A 78 -14.02 -5.40 -3.04
N ALA A 79 -14.91 -6.27 -3.51
CA ALA A 79 -16.13 -6.60 -2.77
C ALA A 79 -15.77 -7.44 -1.54
N ILE A 80 -16.00 -6.91 -0.34
CA ILE A 80 -15.61 -7.54 0.92
C ILE A 80 -16.84 -7.75 1.81
N ASP A 81 -17.02 -8.97 2.29
CA ASP A 81 -18.08 -9.34 3.21
C ASP A 81 -17.78 -8.92 4.67
N LYS A 82 -18.74 -9.16 5.56
CA LYS A 82 -18.62 -8.83 6.99
C LYS A 82 -17.45 -9.53 7.73
N ASN A 83 -16.89 -10.59 7.15
CA ASN A 83 -15.77 -11.35 7.70
C ASN A 83 -14.43 -10.94 7.07
N GLY A 84 -14.42 -9.92 6.21
CA GLY A 84 -13.22 -9.49 5.50
C GLY A 84 -12.93 -10.31 4.24
N ARG A 85 -13.84 -11.14 3.74
CA ARG A 85 -13.59 -12.04 2.61
C ARG A 85 -14.31 -11.60 1.35
N GLY A 86 -13.76 -11.93 0.20
CA GLY A 86 -14.46 -11.81 -1.06
C GLY A 86 -13.85 -12.65 -2.16
N GLU A 87 -14.57 -12.72 -3.26
CA GLU A 87 -14.17 -13.42 -4.47
C GLU A 87 -14.75 -12.73 -5.69
N GLY A 88 -14.09 -12.90 -6.84
CA GLY A 88 -14.54 -12.29 -8.07
C GLY A 88 -13.61 -12.56 -9.23
N SER A 89 -13.96 -11.97 -10.37
CA SER A 89 -13.07 -11.94 -11.53
C SER A 89 -12.49 -10.54 -11.69
N LEU A 90 -11.19 -10.47 -11.91
CA LEU A 90 -10.43 -9.23 -12.05
C LEU A 90 -9.69 -9.25 -13.37
N MET A 91 -9.73 -8.13 -14.09
CA MET A 91 -9.01 -7.97 -15.35
C MET A 91 -7.54 -7.65 -15.03
N LEU A 92 -6.63 -8.55 -15.38
CA LEU A 92 -5.18 -8.38 -15.18
C LEU A 92 -4.59 -7.48 -16.29
N ASP A 93 -5.10 -7.63 -17.51
CA ASP A 93 -4.79 -6.85 -18.70
C ASP A 93 -5.97 -6.95 -19.70
N PRO A 94 -5.98 -6.18 -20.82
CA PRO A 94 -7.16 -6.08 -21.70
C PRO A 94 -7.73 -7.41 -22.24
N GLU A 95 -6.94 -8.48 -22.27
CA GLU A 95 -7.35 -9.79 -22.77
C GLU A 95 -7.28 -10.90 -21.71
N THR A 96 -6.94 -10.55 -20.46
CA THR A 96 -6.66 -11.53 -19.41
C THR A 96 -7.47 -11.27 -18.16
N TRP A 97 -8.26 -12.26 -17.76
CA TRP A 97 -9.11 -12.23 -16.57
C TRP A 97 -8.69 -13.31 -15.59
N ALA A 98 -8.46 -12.93 -14.34
CA ALA A 98 -8.22 -13.86 -13.25
C ALA A 98 -9.52 -14.12 -12.50
N LYS A 99 -9.74 -15.38 -12.08
CA LYS A 99 -10.67 -15.71 -11.00
C LYS A 99 -9.88 -15.74 -9.70
N SER A 100 -10.28 -14.91 -8.75
CA SER A 100 -9.50 -14.66 -7.54
C SER A 100 -10.38 -14.63 -6.29
N SER A 101 -9.74 -14.83 -5.14
CA SER A 101 -10.33 -14.57 -3.83
C SER A 101 -9.39 -13.72 -2.98
N TRP A 102 -9.95 -12.98 -2.05
CA TRP A 102 -9.20 -12.14 -1.14
C TRP A 102 -9.73 -12.22 0.29
N GLU A 103 -8.84 -12.00 1.25
CA GLU A 103 -9.14 -11.90 2.67
C GLU A 103 -8.39 -10.70 3.25
N PHE A 104 -9.17 -9.74 3.74
CA PHE A 104 -8.74 -8.57 4.47
C PHE A 104 -8.87 -8.83 5.96
N SER A 105 -7.80 -8.58 6.70
CA SER A 105 -7.79 -8.66 8.16
C SER A 105 -7.01 -7.50 8.76
N CYS A 106 -7.34 -7.19 10.00
CA CYS A 106 -6.69 -6.17 10.81
C CYS A 106 -5.90 -6.90 11.89
N ALA A 107 -4.58 -6.78 11.89
CA ALA A 107 -3.73 -7.32 12.94
C ALA A 107 -3.04 -6.19 13.69
N ALA A 108 -3.07 -6.24 15.01
CA ALA A 108 -2.13 -5.50 15.83
C ALA A 108 -0.98 -6.48 16.17
N PRO A 109 0.25 -6.25 15.69
CA PRO A 109 1.41 -6.65 16.48
C PRO A 109 1.24 -6.07 17.90
N LYS A 110 1.61 -6.84 18.91
CA LYS A 110 1.42 -6.50 20.34
C LYS A 110 1.88 -5.09 20.73
N ASP A 111 2.75 -4.47 19.94
CA ASP A 111 3.43 -3.19 20.21
C ASP A 111 3.41 -2.18 19.04
N SER A 112 2.51 -2.29 18.04
CA SER A 112 2.48 -1.34 16.91
C SER A 112 1.12 -0.74 16.60
N SER A 113 1.12 0.33 15.79
CA SER A 113 -0.07 0.80 15.08
C SER A 113 -0.71 -0.37 14.32
N LYS A 114 -2.05 -0.42 14.31
CA LYS A 114 -2.80 -1.48 13.64
C LYS A 114 -2.40 -1.53 12.17
N GLU A 115 -2.06 -2.71 11.68
CA GLU A 115 -1.73 -2.96 10.28
C GLU A 115 -2.85 -3.75 9.61
N HIS A 116 -3.07 -3.42 8.35
CA HIS A 116 -3.95 -4.15 7.46
C HIS A 116 -3.16 -5.29 6.84
N LYS A 117 -3.85 -6.40 6.60
CA LYS A 117 -3.34 -7.53 5.85
C LYS A 117 -4.36 -7.87 4.76
N LEU A 118 -3.94 -7.78 3.50
CA LEU A 118 -4.67 -8.30 2.35
C LEU A 118 -3.97 -9.58 1.89
N SER A 119 -4.65 -10.72 1.98
CA SER A 119 -4.27 -11.94 1.29
C SER A 119 -5.05 -12.01 -0.01
N PHE A 120 -4.37 -12.21 -1.13
CA PHE A 120 -4.99 -12.31 -2.46
C PHE A 120 -4.50 -13.57 -3.16
N THR A 121 -5.44 -14.36 -3.69
CA THR A 121 -5.15 -15.63 -4.35
C THR A 121 -5.77 -15.66 -5.74
N ILE A 122 -4.98 -16.01 -6.75
CA ILE A 122 -5.47 -16.34 -8.10
C ILE A 122 -5.69 -17.84 -8.18
N HIS A 123 -6.87 -18.25 -8.65
CA HIS A 123 -7.27 -19.66 -8.83
C HIS A 123 -7.25 -20.09 -10.29
N ALA A 124 -7.59 -19.17 -11.20
CA ALA A 124 -7.67 -19.45 -12.64
C ALA A 124 -7.38 -18.18 -13.45
N ILE A 125 -6.88 -18.34 -14.67
CA ILE A 125 -6.69 -17.26 -15.64
C ILE A 125 -7.35 -17.65 -16.96
N ASN A 126 -8.18 -16.77 -17.52
CA ASN A 126 -8.95 -17.00 -18.75
C ASN A 126 -9.77 -18.31 -18.73
N GLY A 127 -10.27 -18.68 -17.54
CA GLY A 127 -11.06 -19.90 -17.31
C GLY A 127 -10.23 -21.18 -17.16
N GLU A 128 -8.91 -21.12 -17.25
CA GLU A 128 -8.00 -22.23 -17.01
C GLU A 128 -7.51 -22.22 -15.56
N GLU A 129 -7.71 -23.33 -14.85
CA GLU A 129 -7.23 -23.51 -13.48
C GLU A 129 -5.71 -23.58 -13.46
N ILE A 130 -5.10 -22.89 -12.50
CA ILE A 130 -3.65 -22.84 -12.32
C ILE A 130 -3.28 -23.32 -10.91
N GLU A 131 -2.01 -23.61 -10.69
CA GLU A 131 -1.50 -23.73 -9.32
C GLU A 131 -1.77 -22.41 -8.58
N LYS A 132 -2.40 -22.51 -7.39
CA LYS A 132 -2.82 -21.34 -6.63
C LYS A 132 -1.62 -20.45 -6.33
N MET A 133 -1.66 -19.22 -6.83
CA MET A 133 -0.67 -18.21 -6.50
C MET A 133 -1.27 -17.24 -5.51
N THR A 134 -0.66 -17.12 -4.35
CA THR A 134 -1.09 -16.23 -3.28
C THR A 134 -0.03 -15.20 -2.99
N PHE A 135 -0.43 -13.95 -2.80
CA PHE A 135 0.41 -12.94 -2.19
C PHE A 135 -0.31 -12.27 -1.03
N VAL A 136 0.49 -11.80 -0.08
CA VAL A 136 0.03 -11.10 1.11
C VAL A 136 0.68 -9.72 1.11
N THR A 137 -0.12 -8.67 1.18
CA THR A 137 0.36 -7.32 1.45
C THR A 137 -0.02 -6.89 2.86
N ARG A 138 0.89 -6.17 3.51
CA ARG A 138 0.63 -5.46 4.76
C ARG A 138 0.84 -3.98 4.56
N PHE A 139 -0.01 -3.17 5.18
CA PHE A 139 -0.02 -1.73 4.95
C PHE A 139 -0.77 -0.95 6.03
N ARG A 140 -0.59 0.37 6.02
CA ARG A 140 -1.30 1.36 6.84
C ARG A 140 -2.01 2.34 5.91
N GLN A 141 -3.29 2.60 6.19
CA GLN A 141 -4.13 3.52 5.41
C GLN A 141 -4.41 4.84 6.13
N THR A 142 -3.99 4.96 7.40
CA THR A 142 -3.93 6.22 8.13
C THR A 142 -2.56 6.85 7.96
N LEU A 143 -2.48 8.18 7.87
CA LEU A 143 -1.21 8.90 7.70
C LEU A 143 -0.12 8.47 8.70
N PRO A 144 1.09 8.10 8.24
CA PRO A 144 1.50 8.00 6.83
C PRO A 144 0.93 6.75 6.14
N ILE A 145 0.39 6.92 4.93
CA ILE A 145 -0.14 5.81 4.10
C ILE A 145 1.06 5.08 3.48
N ILE A 146 1.26 3.82 3.84
CA ILE A 146 2.44 3.05 3.44
C ILE A 146 2.13 1.56 3.29
N PHE A 147 2.84 0.90 2.37
CA PHE A 147 3.03 -0.55 2.43
C PHE A 147 4.12 -0.87 3.45
N THR A 148 3.93 -1.92 4.24
CA THR A 148 4.90 -2.40 5.23
C THR A 148 5.56 -3.71 4.80
N SER A 149 4.83 -4.59 4.11
CA SER A 149 5.42 -5.78 3.48
C SER A 149 4.60 -6.32 2.30
N VAL A 150 5.27 -7.08 1.43
CA VAL A 150 4.66 -7.91 0.39
C VAL A 150 5.37 -9.26 0.40
N GLU A 151 4.61 -10.34 0.56
CA GLU A 151 5.09 -11.71 0.71
C GLU A 151 4.37 -12.64 -0.27
N SER A 152 5.10 -13.54 -0.92
CA SER A 152 4.54 -14.62 -1.74
C SER A 152 5.61 -15.64 -2.11
N ASP A 153 5.28 -16.93 -2.08
CA ASP A 153 6.13 -18.02 -2.59
C ASP A 153 6.15 -18.09 -4.12
N SER A 154 5.25 -17.34 -4.74
CA SER A 154 5.06 -17.26 -6.18
C SER A 154 5.65 -15.97 -6.75
N LEU A 155 6.50 -15.22 -6.05
CA LEU A 155 7.16 -14.05 -6.64
C LEU A 155 8.14 -14.46 -7.74
N ALA A 156 8.10 -13.76 -8.87
CA ALA A 156 9.12 -13.86 -9.91
C ALA A 156 10.26 -12.85 -9.72
N LYS A 157 9.95 -11.70 -9.11
CA LYS A 157 10.92 -10.64 -8.79
C LYS A 157 10.50 -9.90 -7.52
N ARG A 158 11.40 -9.07 -7.01
CA ARG A 158 11.11 -8.18 -5.88
C ARG A 158 9.93 -7.25 -6.23
N PRO A 159 8.96 -7.06 -5.33
CA PRO A 159 7.88 -6.10 -5.52
C PRO A 159 8.39 -4.68 -5.74
N GLU A 160 7.72 -3.92 -6.60
CA GLU A 160 8.07 -2.52 -6.91
C GLU A 160 7.06 -1.60 -6.25
N PHE A 161 7.51 -0.52 -5.59
CA PHE A 161 6.66 0.42 -4.87
C PHE A 161 6.76 1.82 -5.47
N SER A 162 5.63 2.54 -5.61
CA SER A 162 5.63 3.92 -6.12
C SER A 162 6.11 4.94 -5.08
N ARG A 163 5.90 4.65 -3.79
CA ARG A 163 6.37 5.45 -2.65
C ARG A 163 6.70 4.58 -1.44
N GLY A 164 7.69 5.02 -0.66
CA GLY A 164 8.18 4.32 0.52
C GLY A 164 9.11 3.18 0.14
N THR A 165 10.28 3.14 0.76
CA THR A 165 11.23 2.03 0.63
C THR A 165 11.12 1.15 1.87
N LEU A 166 11.24 -0.18 1.67
CA LEU A 166 11.58 -1.25 2.64
C LEU A 166 10.40 -1.93 3.38
N HIS A 167 10.40 -3.24 3.68
CA HIS A 167 11.41 -4.31 3.65
C HIS A 167 10.88 -5.53 2.87
N TYR A 168 11.70 -6.12 1.99
CA TYR A 168 11.45 -7.46 1.46
C TYR A 168 11.88 -8.48 2.52
N VAL A 169 10.91 -9.17 3.14
CA VAL A 169 11.17 -10.28 4.07
C VAL A 169 10.90 -11.59 3.32
N PRO A 170 11.93 -12.27 2.77
CA PRO A 170 11.76 -13.63 2.30
C PRO A 170 11.47 -14.54 3.51
N GLU A 171 10.61 -15.54 3.34
CA GLU A 171 10.36 -16.54 4.39
C GLU A 171 11.69 -17.08 4.94
N GLY A 172 11.86 -16.97 6.26
CA GLY A 172 13.05 -17.42 6.99
C GLY A 172 14.18 -16.39 7.14
N GLY A 173 14.05 -15.15 6.67
CA GLY A 173 15.07 -14.10 6.74
C GLY A 173 14.90 -13.10 7.89
N TYR A 174 16.00 -12.77 8.57
CA TYR A 174 16.08 -11.89 9.75
C TYR A 174 15.42 -10.51 9.57
N ARG A 175 14.70 -10.08 10.61
CA ARG A 175 14.18 -8.73 10.82
C ARG A 175 15.36 -7.76 10.93
N LEU A 176 15.58 -6.93 9.91
CA LEU A 176 16.48 -5.78 10.02
C LEU A 176 15.70 -4.62 10.62
N GLU A 177 15.96 -4.33 11.89
CA GLU A 177 15.62 -3.05 12.50
C GLU A 177 16.57 -1.99 11.94
N ALA A 178 16.04 -1.04 11.18
CA ALA A 178 16.59 0.31 11.06
C ALA A 178 15.58 1.19 10.31
N TYR A 179 14.67 1.81 11.07
CA TYR A 179 14.10 3.10 10.70
C TYR A 179 15.13 4.13 11.19
N GLU A 180 15.81 4.83 10.29
CA GLU A 180 16.37 6.15 10.61
C GLU A 180 15.42 7.19 10.00
N GLU A 181 14.81 7.97 10.88
CA GLU A 181 14.02 9.14 10.54
C GLU A 181 14.90 10.16 9.79
N LEU A 182 14.46 10.60 8.62
CA LEU A 182 14.92 11.84 7.98
C LEU A 182 13.79 12.86 8.01
#